data_AF-G5JSQ9-F1
#
_entry.id   AF-G5JSQ9-F1
#
_cell.length_a   1.000
_cell.length_b   1.000
_cell.length_c   1.000
_cell.angle_alpha   90.00
_cell.angle_beta   90.00
_cell.angle_gamma   90.00
#
_symmetry.space_group_name_H-M   'P 1'
#
loop_
_entity.id
_entity.type
_entity.pdbx_description
1 polymer ?
#
loop_
_entity_poly.entity_id
_entity_poly.type
_entity_poly.pdbx_seq_one_letter_code
_entity_poly.pdbx_strand_id
1 'polypeptide(L)'
;MKKLSQKELEWIAAFEEINHRKPTPKEVQEAFANQQKQGSSQVKNASSNRKNKHQLALSLLILALLAIIAVLVFQLKQEKSQSVRTQQTSQRNNRVRKSRSPSKPSSSSSQSSSSSQSSHSSSEADHQNEKSQYWNANKASQLADFMDSWGRQMKQPNYKKIAVDLPVYWQDGSKLSSDETIVDAYEYWYGNGTSVHRYIFVISASGEPKVLYSQDTNGDRYVVKETENQELKTGFSDIVTGD
;
A
#
# COMPACT_ATOMS: atom_id res chain seq x y z
N MET A 1 -2.81 -26.01 -39.83
CA MET A 1 -2.35 -25.81 -38.44
C MET A 1 -2.49 -24.32 -38.14
N LYS A 2 -3.12 -23.91 -37.04
CA LYS A 2 -3.10 -22.51 -36.62
C LYS A 2 -1.68 -22.19 -36.13
N LYS A 3 -1.04 -21.14 -36.65
CA LYS A 3 0.21 -20.64 -36.06
C LYS A 3 -0.15 -19.92 -34.77
N LEU A 4 0.48 -20.31 -33.66
CA LEU A 4 0.38 -19.62 -32.39
C LEU A 4 0.95 -18.20 -32.54
N SER A 5 0.25 -17.22 -31.99
CA SER A 5 0.72 -15.85 -31.86
C SER A 5 1.89 -15.78 -30.89
N GLN A 6 2.79 -14.80 -31.05
CA GLN A 6 3.90 -14.60 -30.13
C GLN A 6 3.41 -14.39 -28.68
N LYS A 7 2.28 -13.68 -28.49
CA LYS A 7 1.63 -13.51 -27.19
C LYS A 7 1.06 -14.81 -26.61
N GLU A 8 0.58 -15.72 -27.47
CA GLU A 8 0.12 -17.04 -27.04
C GLU A 8 1.31 -17.89 -26.57
N LEU A 9 2.46 -17.82 -27.25
CA LEU A 9 3.68 -18.52 -26.85
C LEU A 9 4.26 -17.99 -25.53
N GLU A 10 4.33 -16.67 -25.35
CA GLU A 10 4.79 -16.03 -24.10
C GLU A 10 3.90 -16.39 -22.91
N TRP A 11 2.57 -16.40 -23.11
CA TRP A 11 1.62 -16.80 -22.07
C TRP A 11 1.69 -18.30 -21.74
N ILE A 12 1.83 -19.17 -22.75
CA ILE A 12 1.98 -20.62 -22.54
C ILE A 12 3.27 -20.91 -21.76
N ALA A 13 4.38 -20.23 -22.08
CA ALA A 13 5.65 -20.41 -21.38
C ALA A 13 5.54 -20.01 -19.89
N ALA A 14 5.00 -18.82 -19.60
CA ALA A 14 4.77 -18.37 -18.23
C ALA A 14 3.78 -19.29 -17.47
N PHE A 15 2.75 -19.81 -18.14
CA PHE A 15 1.81 -20.75 -17.54
C PHE A 15 2.50 -22.08 -17.18
N GLU A 16 3.33 -22.62 -18.07
CA GLU A 16 4.04 -23.89 -17.88
C GLU A 16 5.14 -23.78 -16.81
N GLU A 17 5.81 -22.62 -16.71
CA GLU A 17 6.76 -22.28 -15.64
C GLU A 17 6.08 -22.27 -14.26
N ILE A 18 4.93 -21.59 -14.13
CA ILE A 18 4.22 -21.42 -12.85
C ILE A 18 3.48 -22.69 -12.41
N ASN A 19 2.85 -23.42 -13.33
CA ASN A 19 1.96 -24.54 -13.00
C ASN A 19 2.60 -25.92 -13.18
N HIS A 20 3.84 -25.98 -13.67
CA HIS A 20 4.56 -27.21 -14.05
C HIS A 20 3.76 -28.17 -14.95
N ARG A 21 2.78 -27.62 -15.70
CA ARG A 21 1.94 -28.33 -16.65
C ARG A 21 1.60 -27.42 -17.83
N LYS A 22 1.29 -28.04 -18.96
CA LYS A 22 0.79 -27.30 -20.13
C LYS A 22 -0.63 -26.79 -19.89
N PRO A 23 -0.97 -25.58 -20.35
CA PRO A 23 -2.34 -25.08 -20.30
C PRO A 23 -3.25 -25.91 -21.21
N THR A 24 -4.48 -26.14 -20.75
CA THR A 24 -5.51 -26.79 -21.58
C THR A 24 -6.01 -25.84 -22.66
N PRO A 25 -6.59 -26.35 -23.76
CA PRO A 25 -7.14 -25.50 -24.83
C PRO A 25 -8.22 -24.51 -24.35
N LYS A 26 -8.94 -24.86 -23.28
CA LYS A 26 -9.95 -24.01 -22.65
C LYS A 26 -9.31 -22.83 -21.91
N GLU A 27 -8.27 -23.08 -21.10
CA GLU A 27 -7.52 -22.03 -20.39
C GLU A 27 -6.85 -21.05 -21.37
N VAL A 28 -6.26 -21.55 -22.47
CA VAL A 28 -5.75 -20.71 -23.57
C VAL A 28 -6.89 -19.87 -24.15
N GLN A 29 -8.03 -20.49 -24.49
CA GLN A 29 -9.15 -19.78 -25.09
C GLN A 29 -9.73 -18.69 -24.16
N GLU A 30 -9.81 -18.93 -22.86
CA GLU A 30 -10.28 -17.96 -21.87
C GLU A 30 -9.32 -16.78 -21.73
N ALA A 31 -8.01 -17.04 -21.65
CA ALA A 31 -6.98 -15.99 -21.58
C ALA A 31 -7.02 -15.05 -22.81
N PHE A 32 -7.19 -15.59 -24.02
CA PHE A 32 -7.19 -14.79 -25.26
C PHE A 32 -8.56 -14.27 -25.69
N ALA A 33 -9.68 -14.85 -25.23
CA ALA A 33 -11.02 -14.33 -25.48
C ALA A 33 -11.26 -12.98 -24.77
N ASN A 34 -10.73 -12.81 -23.56
CA ASN A 34 -10.81 -11.54 -22.84
C ASN A 34 -10.00 -10.43 -23.54
N GLN A 35 -8.88 -10.79 -24.18
CA GLN A 35 -8.04 -9.85 -24.92
C GLN A 35 -8.71 -9.30 -26.20
N GLN A 36 -9.52 -10.10 -26.90
CA GLN A 36 -10.26 -9.62 -28.09
C GLN A 36 -11.36 -8.59 -27.75
N LYS A 37 -12.02 -8.71 -26.58
CA LYS A 37 -13.04 -7.73 -26.15
C LYS A 37 -12.45 -6.34 -25.84
N GLN A 38 -11.19 -6.27 -25.43
CA GLN A 38 -10.52 -5.00 -25.14
C GLN A 38 -10.01 -4.27 -26.41
N GLY A 39 -9.94 -4.95 -27.56
CA GLY A 39 -9.38 -4.39 -28.80
C GLY A 39 -10.34 -3.61 -29.71
N SER A 40 -11.65 -3.59 -29.45
CA SER A 40 -12.65 -2.99 -30.38
C SER A 40 -13.03 -1.53 -30.09
N SER A 41 -12.45 -0.90 -29.06
CA SER A 41 -12.77 0.48 -28.66
C SER A 41 -11.80 1.52 -29.23
N GLN A 42 -11.49 1.44 -30.52
CA GLN A 42 -10.84 2.54 -31.25
C GLN A 42 -11.48 2.75 -32.62
N VAL A 43 -11.57 4.04 -32.99
CA VAL A 43 -12.26 4.65 -34.16
C VAL A 43 -13.73 5.01 -33.92
N LYS A 44 -13.96 6.23 -33.40
CA LYS A 44 -14.63 7.33 -34.14
C LYS A 44 -14.15 8.70 -33.63
N ASN A 45 -13.26 9.35 -34.38
CA ASN A 45 -13.05 10.79 -34.23
C ASN A 45 -14.27 11.52 -34.79
N ALA A 46 -14.90 12.38 -33.98
CA ALA A 46 -15.91 13.33 -34.43
C ALA A 46 -15.74 14.65 -33.68
N SER A 47 -15.55 15.74 -34.43
CA SER A 47 -15.36 17.09 -33.90
C SER A 47 -16.59 17.60 -33.14
N SER A 48 -16.39 18.18 -31.96
CA SER A 48 -17.40 19.03 -31.30
C SER A 48 -16.75 19.97 -30.27
N ASN A 49 -16.36 21.15 -30.76
CA ASN A 49 -15.88 22.25 -29.92
C ASN A 49 -17.04 22.87 -29.14
N ARG A 50 -17.33 22.37 -27.91
CA ARG A 50 -18.41 22.93 -27.07
C ARG A 50 -18.34 22.65 -25.54
N LYS A 51 -17.16 22.40 -24.95
CA LYS A 51 -17.04 21.94 -23.54
C LYS A 51 -16.44 22.92 -22.51
N ASN A 52 -16.15 24.16 -22.89
CA ASN A 52 -15.36 25.06 -22.01
C ASN A 52 -16.21 25.82 -20.96
N LYS A 53 -17.54 25.88 -21.10
CA LYS A 53 -18.40 26.63 -20.16
C LYS A 53 -18.72 25.88 -18.87
N HIS A 54 -18.94 24.56 -18.93
CA HIS A 54 -19.25 23.75 -17.74
C HIS A 54 -18.03 23.52 -16.84
N GLN A 55 -16.83 23.38 -17.41
CA GLN A 55 -15.59 23.24 -16.63
C GLN A 55 -15.32 24.49 -15.79
N LEU A 56 -15.48 25.69 -16.36
CA LEU A 56 -15.28 26.95 -15.62
C LEU A 56 -16.27 27.10 -14.45
N ALA A 57 -17.53 26.72 -14.65
CA ALA A 57 -18.56 26.77 -13.62
C ALA A 57 -18.31 25.77 -12.47
N LEU A 58 -17.88 24.54 -12.78
CA LEU A 58 -17.51 23.55 -11.76
C LEU A 58 -16.28 23.99 -10.96
N SER A 59 -15.24 24.53 -11.61
CA SER A 59 -14.05 25.03 -10.91
C SER A 59 -14.37 26.18 -9.93
N LEU A 60 -15.25 27.11 -10.32
CA LEU A 60 -15.67 28.21 -9.45
C LEU A 60 -16.48 27.71 -8.23
N LEU A 61 -17.35 26.71 -8.43
CA LEU A 61 -18.16 26.14 -7.35
C LEU A 61 -17.30 25.34 -6.34
N ILE A 62 -16.27 24.62 -6.81
CA ILE A 62 -15.31 23.92 -5.94
C ILE A 62 -14.46 24.91 -5.13
N LEU A 63 -13.98 26.00 -5.75
CA LEU A 63 -13.22 27.04 -5.04
C LEU A 63 -14.05 27.74 -3.96
N ALA A 64 -15.34 28.01 -4.23
CA ALA A 64 -16.24 28.60 -3.24
C ALA A 64 -16.46 27.67 -2.02
N LEU A 65 -16.63 26.35 -2.24
CA LEU A 65 -16.78 25.38 -1.17
C LEU A 65 -15.52 25.28 -0.29
N LEU A 66 -14.32 25.26 -0.88
CA LEU A 66 -13.06 25.23 -0.13
C LEU A 66 -12.86 26.49 0.74
N ALA A 67 -13.26 27.66 0.24
CA ALA A 67 -13.20 28.90 1.03
C ALA A 67 -14.15 28.87 2.25
N ILE A 68 -15.37 28.33 2.08
CA ILE A 68 -16.34 28.19 3.19
C ILE A 68 -15.80 27.21 4.25
N ILE A 69 -15.21 26.09 3.83
CA ILE A 69 -14.59 25.12 4.76
C ILE A 69 -13.44 25.76 5.54
N ALA A 70 -12.59 26.56 4.89
CA ALA A 70 -11.49 27.26 5.57
C ALA A 70 -12.00 28.25 6.64
N VAL A 71 -13.09 28.98 6.37
CA VAL A 71 -13.74 29.87 7.36
C VAL A 71 -14.34 29.08 8.52
N LEU A 72 -15.00 27.95 8.27
CA LEU A 72 -15.55 27.09 9.34
C LEU A 72 -14.45 26.52 10.24
N VAL A 73 -13.32 26.07 9.67
CA VAL A 73 -12.15 25.60 10.43
C VAL A 73 -11.52 26.73 11.26
N PHE A 74 -11.53 27.98 10.76
CA PHE A 74 -11.06 29.14 11.52
C PHE A 74 -11.98 29.48 12.71
N GLN A 75 -13.31 29.43 12.52
CA GLN A 75 -14.28 29.69 13.59
C GLN A 75 -14.21 28.63 14.70
N LEU A 76 -14.07 27.35 14.36
CA LEU A 76 -13.91 26.27 15.35
C LEU A 76 -12.61 26.36 16.17
N LYS A 77 -11.65 27.21 15.75
CA LYS A 77 -10.38 27.40 16.45
C LYS A 77 -10.42 28.49 17.54
N GLN A 78 -11.53 29.22 17.71
CA GLN A 78 -11.65 30.29 18.72
C GLN A 78 -12.27 29.87 20.07
N GLU A 79 -12.91 28.70 20.20
CA GLU A 79 -13.44 28.25 21.51
C GLU A 79 -12.44 27.42 22.32
N LYS A 80 -11.32 28.05 22.72
CA LYS A 80 -10.50 27.49 23.82
C LYS A 80 -9.76 28.55 24.63
N SER A 81 -10.49 29.51 25.19
CA SER A 81 -10.00 30.34 26.29
C SER A 81 -11.13 30.85 27.18
N GLN A 82 -10.87 30.78 28.50
CA GLN A 82 -11.63 31.31 29.64
C GLN A 82 -12.71 30.41 30.30
N SER A 83 -12.35 29.88 31.47
CA SER A 83 -13.20 29.98 32.67
C SER A 83 -12.33 29.93 33.94
N VAL A 84 -12.31 31.02 34.71
CA VAL A 84 -11.66 31.14 36.03
C VAL A 84 -12.46 32.13 36.89
N ARG A 85 -12.90 31.70 38.09
CA ARG A 85 -13.46 32.42 39.28
C ARG A 85 -14.80 31.82 39.75
N THR A 86 -15.17 31.75 41.05
CA THR A 86 -14.50 31.77 42.38
C THR A 86 -15.45 30.97 43.32
N GLN A 87 -15.11 30.36 44.47
CA GLN A 87 -14.93 30.92 45.83
C GLN A 87 -14.56 29.72 46.75
N GLN A 88 -13.42 29.67 47.45
CA GLN A 88 -13.12 30.25 48.77
C GLN A 88 -13.76 29.55 49.99
N THR A 89 -12.98 28.79 50.78
CA THR A 89 -12.98 28.87 52.26
C THR A 89 -11.73 28.27 52.92
N SER A 90 -11.46 28.71 54.15
CA SER A 90 -10.21 28.59 54.92
C SER A 90 -9.96 27.26 55.66
N GLN A 91 -8.68 26.93 55.92
CA GLN A 91 -8.10 26.45 57.21
C GLN A 91 -6.61 26.04 57.01
N ARG A 92 -5.61 26.73 57.59
CA ARG A 92 -5.07 26.69 58.98
C ARG A 92 -3.95 25.65 59.20
N ASN A 93 -2.76 26.14 59.56
CA ASN A 93 -1.51 25.39 59.81
C ASN A 93 -1.61 24.31 60.92
N ASN A 94 -0.89 23.17 60.79
CA ASN A 94 0.34 22.94 61.59
C ASN A 94 1.18 21.68 61.25
N ARG A 95 2.50 21.90 61.15
CA ARG A 95 3.64 21.15 61.75
C ARG A 95 3.61 19.60 61.99
N VAL A 96 4.64 18.92 61.42
CA VAL A 96 5.69 18.10 62.12
C VAL A 96 5.25 16.71 62.68
N ARG A 97 5.94 15.56 62.49
CA ARG A 97 7.39 15.23 62.68
C ARG A 97 7.75 13.81 62.16
N LYS A 98 9.05 13.56 61.87
CA LYS A 98 9.84 12.28 62.05
C LYS A 98 9.33 11.02 61.29
N SER A 99 10.12 10.07 60.78
CA SER A 99 11.55 9.85 60.44
C SER A 99 11.58 8.50 59.64
N ARG A 100 12.60 8.04 58.90
CA ARG A 100 14.04 7.89 59.23
C ARG A 100 14.75 7.26 57.99
N SER A 101 15.92 7.75 57.60
CA SER A 101 16.89 7.05 56.70
C SER A 101 18.06 6.49 57.56
N PRO A 102 19.11 5.74 57.09
CA PRO A 102 19.87 5.77 55.81
C PRO A 102 19.71 4.43 55.03
N SER A 103 20.54 3.93 54.08
CA SER A 103 21.91 4.23 53.57
C SER A 103 22.00 3.83 52.07
N LYS A 104 22.62 4.61 51.16
CA LYS A 104 24.04 4.66 50.69
C LYS A 104 24.58 3.45 49.85
N PRO A 105 25.51 3.68 48.89
CA PRO A 105 25.58 2.91 47.63
C PRO A 105 26.93 2.23 47.34
N SER A 106 27.01 1.46 46.25
CA SER A 106 28.27 1.19 45.54
C SER A 106 28.06 0.78 44.08
N SER A 107 29.08 1.03 43.26
CA SER A 107 29.18 0.73 41.83
C SER A 107 30.30 -0.28 41.57
N SER A 108 30.15 -1.18 40.60
CA SER A 108 31.29 -1.74 39.84
C SER A 108 30.85 -2.46 38.56
N SER A 109 31.79 -2.54 37.62
CA SER A 109 31.65 -3.03 36.23
C SER A 109 32.46 -4.31 35.99
N SER A 110 32.10 -5.10 34.96
CA SER A 110 32.94 -5.95 34.06
C SER A 110 32.01 -6.97 33.36
N GLN A 111 31.87 -7.01 32.01
CA GLN A 111 32.77 -7.42 30.91
C GLN A 111 32.76 -8.94 30.56
N SER A 112 32.72 -9.23 29.23
CA SER A 112 33.05 -10.51 28.53
C SER A 112 32.17 -11.76 28.80
N SER A 113 31.97 -12.72 27.87
CA SER A 113 32.24 -12.83 26.41
C SER A 113 31.57 -14.09 25.79
N SER A 114 31.59 -14.18 24.44
CA SER A 114 31.71 -15.42 23.62
C SER A 114 30.63 -16.52 23.72
N SER A 115 29.81 -16.73 22.67
CA SER A 115 29.95 -17.82 21.64
C SER A 115 29.31 -19.16 22.04
N SER A 116 28.64 -19.98 21.23
CA SER A 116 28.46 -20.09 19.75
C SER A 116 27.28 -21.03 19.44
N GLN A 117 26.74 -20.96 18.20
CA GLN A 117 26.05 -22.06 17.47
C GLN A 117 24.71 -22.60 18.08
N SER A 118 23.73 -23.12 17.33
CA SER A 118 23.67 -23.54 15.92
C SER A 118 22.24 -23.51 15.34
N SER A 119 22.17 -23.54 14.00
CA SER A 119 21.14 -24.23 13.19
C SER A 119 19.65 -23.96 13.44
N HIS A 120 19.04 -23.15 12.57
CA HIS A 120 17.76 -23.49 11.92
C HIS A 120 17.79 -23.04 10.44
N SER A 121 18.24 -23.93 9.56
CA SER A 121 17.73 -23.95 8.18
C SER A 121 16.28 -24.45 8.21
N SER A 122 15.52 -24.14 7.14
CA SER A 122 14.11 -24.52 6.91
C SER A 122 13.05 -23.52 7.45
N SER A 123 12.96 -22.34 6.85
CA SER A 123 11.76 -21.46 6.94
C SER A 123 11.15 -21.10 5.58
N GLU A 124 11.79 -21.43 4.46
CA GLU A 124 11.30 -21.08 3.11
C GLU A 124 10.06 -21.89 2.69
N ALA A 125 9.78 -23.03 3.33
CA ALA A 125 8.60 -23.86 3.06
C ALA A 125 7.33 -23.37 3.79
N ASP A 126 7.46 -22.80 5.00
CA ASP A 126 6.30 -22.32 5.78
C ASP A 126 5.72 -21.03 5.21
N HIS A 127 6.57 -20.10 4.78
CA HIS A 127 6.12 -18.82 4.20
C HIS A 127 5.30 -18.99 2.89
N GLN A 128 5.50 -20.08 2.14
CA GLN A 128 4.63 -20.39 1.00
C GLN A 128 3.26 -20.92 1.44
N ASN A 129 3.21 -21.67 2.55
CA ASN A 129 1.97 -22.20 3.11
C ASN A 129 1.10 -21.07 3.68
N GLU A 130 1.67 -20.14 4.45
CA GLU A 130 0.93 -18.97 4.98
C GLU A 130 0.46 -18.02 3.86
N LYS A 131 1.28 -17.79 2.83
CA LYS A 131 0.86 -17.03 1.64
C LYS A 131 -0.37 -17.66 0.98
N SER A 132 -0.47 -19.00 0.96
CA SER A 132 -1.60 -19.71 0.34
C SER A 132 -2.94 -19.54 1.08
N GLN A 133 -2.91 -19.26 2.39
CA GLN A 133 -4.14 -19.09 3.18
C GLN A 133 -4.89 -17.81 2.82
N TYR A 134 -4.17 -16.69 2.70
CA TYR A 134 -4.78 -15.38 2.44
C TYR A 134 -4.75 -14.98 0.96
N TRP A 135 -3.83 -15.55 0.16
CA TRP A 135 -3.60 -15.17 -1.22
C TRP A 135 -3.69 -16.34 -2.20
N ASN A 136 -4.44 -16.14 -3.29
CA ASN A 136 -4.64 -17.15 -4.33
C ASN A 136 -4.75 -16.50 -5.72
N ALA A 137 -4.83 -17.32 -6.77
CA ALA A 137 -4.89 -16.84 -8.15
C ALA A 137 -6.14 -16.02 -8.48
N ASN A 138 -7.29 -16.27 -7.84
CA ASN A 138 -8.50 -15.45 -8.01
C ASN A 138 -8.25 -14.04 -7.47
N LYS A 139 -7.72 -13.93 -6.23
CA LYS A 139 -7.38 -12.64 -5.60
C LYS A 139 -6.32 -11.87 -6.39
N ALA A 140 -5.33 -12.56 -6.95
CA ALA A 140 -4.35 -11.96 -7.85
C ALA A 140 -4.98 -11.40 -9.15
N SER A 141 -5.97 -12.10 -9.74
CA SER A 141 -6.71 -11.59 -10.90
C SER A 141 -7.56 -10.36 -10.54
N GLN A 142 -8.28 -10.42 -9.41
CA GLN A 142 -9.09 -9.30 -8.92
C GLN A 142 -8.23 -8.05 -8.65
N LEU A 143 -7.02 -8.22 -8.09
CA LEU A 143 -6.09 -7.12 -7.88
C LEU A 143 -5.57 -6.53 -9.19
N ALA A 144 -5.32 -7.37 -10.20
CA ALA A 144 -4.94 -6.89 -11.53
C ALA A 144 -6.07 -6.05 -12.15
N ASP A 145 -7.30 -6.56 -12.20
CA ASP A 145 -8.48 -5.85 -12.72
C ASP A 145 -8.77 -4.55 -11.93
N PHE A 146 -8.60 -4.59 -10.61
CA PHE A 146 -8.72 -3.42 -9.74
C PHE A 146 -7.70 -2.35 -10.10
N MET A 147 -6.40 -2.67 -10.12
CA MET A 147 -5.33 -1.71 -10.45
C MET A 147 -5.49 -1.11 -11.85
N ASP A 148 -5.98 -1.91 -12.80
CA ASP A 148 -6.24 -1.48 -14.16
C ASP A 148 -7.42 -0.49 -14.22
N SER A 149 -8.49 -0.74 -13.46
CA SER A 149 -9.66 0.16 -13.36
C SER A 149 -9.35 1.45 -12.59
N TRP A 150 -8.66 1.34 -11.46
CA TRP A 150 -8.26 2.43 -10.60
C TRP A 150 -7.25 3.36 -11.29
N GLY A 151 -6.26 2.80 -12.00
CA GLY A 151 -5.33 3.58 -12.82
C GLY A 151 -6.05 4.42 -13.88
N ARG A 152 -7.06 3.86 -14.55
CA ARG A 152 -7.90 4.62 -15.51
C ARG A 152 -8.66 5.76 -14.82
N GLN A 153 -9.26 5.52 -13.66
CA GLN A 153 -9.97 6.53 -12.86
C GLN A 153 -9.04 7.69 -12.45
N MET A 154 -7.83 7.37 -12.01
CA MET A 154 -6.82 8.35 -11.57
C MET A 154 -6.06 9.06 -12.71
N LYS A 155 -6.41 8.79 -13.98
CA LYS A 155 -5.70 9.27 -15.18
C LYS A 155 -4.23 8.82 -15.23
N GLN A 156 -3.94 7.67 -14.63
CA GLN A 156 -2.67 6.95 -14.63
C GLN A 156 -2.88 5.56 -15.29
N PRO A 157 -3.27 5.51 -16.57
CA PRO A 157 -3.61 4.24 -17.22
C PRO A 157 -2.38 3.35 -17.41
N ASN A 158 -2.59 2.03 -17.38
CA ASN A 158 -1.57 1.01 -17.59
C ASN A 158 -0.51 0.94 -16.46
N TYR A 159 -0.96 0.76 -15.21
CA TYR A 159 -0.08 0.25 -14.15
C TYR A 159 0.48 -1.11 -14.56
N LYS A 160 1.81 -1.25 -14.53
CA LYS A 160 2.51 -2.47 -14.89
C LYS A 160 2.81 -3.29 -13.64
N LYS A 161 2.42 -4.56 -13.63
CA LYS A 161 2.87 -5.51 -12.62
C LYS A 161 4.40 -5.66 -12.67
N ILE A 162 5.04 -5.73 -11.51
CA ILE A 162 6.49 -5.93 -11.35
C ILE A 162 6.77 -7.02 -10.31
N ALA A 163 7.95 -7.64 -10.41
CA ALA A 163 8.52 -8.39 -9.28
C ALA A 163 9.10 -7.40 -8.25
N VAL A 164 9.07 -7.77 -6.97
CA VAL A 164 9.80 -7.07 -5.90
C VAL A 164 11.01 -7.93 -5.54
N ASP A 165 12.08 -7.73 -6.30
CA ASP A 165 13.36 -8.44 -6.20
C ASP A 165 14.37 -7.72 -5.28
N LEU A 166 14.26 -6.39 -5.16
CA LEU A 166 15.04 -5.59 -4.22
C LEU A 166 14.44 -5.59 -2.80
N PRO A 167 15.26 -5.51 -1.75
CA PRO A 167 14.77 -5.43 -0.37
C PRO A 167 13.95 -4.17 -0.12
N VAL A 168 12.88 -4.31 0.68
CA VAL A 168 11.97 -3.22 1.05
C VAL A 168 12.32 -2.68 2.44
N TYR A 169 12.38 -1.35 2.56
CA TYR A 169 12.68 -0.61 3.79
C TYR A 169 11.67 0.51 4.01
N TRP A 170 11.26 0.73 5.26
CA TRP A 170 10.47 1.87 5.66
C TRP A 170 11.28 3.18 5.60
N GLN A 171 10.59 4.33 5.56
CA GLN A 171 11.23 5.66 5.56
C GLN A 171 12.11 5.95 6.79
N ASP A 172 11.94 5.23 7.91
CA ASP A 172 12.81 5.32 9.09
C ASP A 172 14.09 4.46 8.99
N GLY A 173 14.26 3.71 7.91
CA GLY A 173 15.40 2.83 7.66
C GLY A 173 15.24 1.42 8.22
N SER A 174 14.13 1.09 8.88
CA SER A 174 13.82 -0.30 9.26
C SER A 174 13.47 -1.13 8.02
N LYS A 175 13.81 -2.43 8.03
CA LYS A 175 13.46 -3.35 6.93
C LYS A 175 12.01 -3.82 7.09
N LEU A 176 11.31 -4.07 5.98
CA LEU A 176 10.01 -4.76 6.00
C LEU A 176 10.13 -6.10 6.76
N SER A 177 9.12 -6.46 7.56
CA SER A 177 9.19 -7.67 8.39
C SER A 177 9.21 -8.94 7.55
N SER A 178 9.80 -10.03 8.07
CA SER A 178 9.60 -11.39 7.52
C SER A 178 8.13 -11.81 7.56
N ASP A 179 7.38 -11.25 8.52
CA ASP A 179 5.98 -11.58 8.78
C ASP A 179 5.03 -10.77 7.87
N GLU A 180 5.58 -10.01 6.93
CA GLU A 180 4.86 -9.18 5.96
C GLU A 180 5.09 -9.74 4.54
N THR A 181 4.14 -10.57 4.10
CA THR A 181 4.19 -11.26 2.81
C THR A 181 3.83 -10.31 1.68
N ILE A 182 4.79 -10.03 0.78
CA ILE A 182 4.51 -9.34 -0.48
C ILE A 182 3.74 -10.29 -1.42
N VAL A 183 2.55 -9.86 -1.83
CA VAL A 183 1.65 -10.67 -2.68
C VAL A 183 1.66 -10.22 -4.13
N ASP A 184 1.78 -8.91 -4.39
CA ASP A 184 1.91 -8.34 -5.74
C ASP A 184 2.49 -6.92 -5.69
N ALA A 185 2.93 -6.38 -6.82
CA ALA A 185 3.37 -5.00 -6.93
C ALA A 185 3.14 -4.41 -8.32
N TYR A 186 2.82 -3.12 -8.38
CA TYR A 186 2.47 -2.41 -9.61
C TYR A 186 3.15 -1.06 -9.68
N GLU A 187 3.68 -0.70 -10.85
CA GLU A 187 4.27 0.62 -11.11
C GLU A 187 3.62 1.38 -12.26
N TYR A 188 3.58 2.71 -12.14
CA TYR A 188 3.21 3.63 -13.21
C TYR A 188 4.29 4.69 -13.35
N TRP A 189 4.95 4.69 -14.50
CA TRP A 189 5.90 5.74 -14.89
C TRP A 189 5.16 6.88 -15.58
N TYR A 190 5.42 8.11 -15.14
CA TYR A 190 4.99 9.29 -15.86
C TYR A 190 5.75 9.43 -17.18
N GLY A 191 5.14 10.10 -18.16
CA GLY A 191 5.74 10.37 -19.47
C GLY A 191 7.01 11.23 -19.44
N ASN A 192 7.44 11.72 -18.27
CA ASN A 192 8.74 12.38 -18.08
C ASN A 192 9.90 11.37 -17.92
N GLY A 193 9.63 10.08 -17.66
CA GLY A 193 10.65 9.05 -17.41
C GLY A 193 11.42 9.21 -16.09
N THR A 194 11.08 10.20 -15.27
CA THR A 194 11.81 10.59 -14.04
C THR A 194 10.92 10.59 -12.79
N SER A 195 9.69 10.10 -12.91
CA SER A 195 8.77 9.98 -11.80
C SER A 195 7.97 8.68 -11.93
N VAL A 196 7.84 7.96 -10.83
CA VAL A 196 7.13 6.67 -10.75
C VAL A 196 6.20 6.66 -9.54
N HIS A 197 5.03 6.03 -9.67
CA HIS A 197 4.28 5.50 -8.52
C HIS A 197 4.54 4.01 -8.46
N ARG A 198 4.99 3.48 -7.32
CA ARG A 198 4.91 2.03 -7.06
C ARG A 198 4.00 1.75 -5.88
N TYR A 199 3.09 0.81 -6.07
CA TYR A 199 2.27 0.24 -5.01
C TYR A 199 2.68 -1.21 -4.79
N ILE A 200 3.03 -1.56 -3.56
CA ILE A 200 3.42 -2.91 -3.15
C ILE A 200 2.34 -3.42 -2.19
N PHE A 201 1.74 -4.55 -2.54
CA PHE A 201 0.61 -5.14 -1.83
C PHE A 201 1.13 -6.22 -0.89
N VAL A 202 0.78 -6.09 0.40
CA VAL A 202 1.40 -6.84 1.49
C VAL A 202 0.32 -7.38 2.41
N ILE A 203 0.44 -8.63 2.85
CA ILE A 203 -0.44 -9.24 3.85
C ILE A 203 0.42 -9.65 5.04
N SER A 204 0.04 -9.26 6.26
CA SER A 204 0.73 -9.74 7.48
C SER A 204 0.45 -11.22 7.74
N ALA A 205 1.24 -11.87 8.58
CA ALA A 205 0.97 -13.24 9.06
C ALA A 205 -0.43 -13.40 9.71
N SER A 206 -1.02 -12.31 10.23
CA SER A 206 -2.39 -12.32 10.76
C SER A 206 -3.48 -12.07 9.71
N GLY A 207 -3.13 -11.99 8.42
CA GLY A 207 -4.05 -11.69 7.32
C GLY A 207 -4.36 -10.21 7.11
N GLU A 208 -3.64 -9.27 7.77
CA GLU A 208 -3.92 -7.84 7.65
C GLU A 208 -3.40 -7.28 6.31
N PRO A 209 -4.27 -6.71 5.44
CA PRO A 209 -3.87 -6.17 4.15
C PRO A 209 -3.30 -4.75 4.29
N LYS A 210 -2.10 -4.52 3.75
CA LYS A 210 -1.43 -3.21 3.66
C LYS A 210 -1.04 -2.89 2.23
N VAL A 211 -1.11 -1.61 1.87
CA VAL A 211 -0.63 -1.11 0.57
C VAL A 211 0.47 -0.10 0.81
N LEU A 212 1.69 -0.47 0.43
CA LEU A 212 2.89 0.34 0.57
C LEU A 212 3.11 1.16 -0.70
N TYR A 213 3.78 2.30 -0.57
CA TYR A 213 3.98 3.27 -1.62
C TYR A 213 5.43 3.76 -1.68
N SER A 214 6.01 3.77 -2.89
CA SER A 214 7.33 4.33 -3.18
C SER A 214 7.30 5.23 -4.43
N GLN A 215 8.19 6.23 -4.44
CA GLN A 215 8.48 7.10 -5.59
C GLN A 215 9.91 6.92 -6.14
N ASP A 216 10.67 5.98 -5.58
CA ASP A 216 12.11 5.87 -5.84
C ASP A 216 12.36 5.44 -7.28
N THR A 217 13.01 6.27 -8.09
CA THR A 217 13.23 5.92 -9.50
C THR A 217 14.43 5.00 -9.73
N ASN A 218 15.39 4.95 -8.80
CA ASN A 218 16.58 4.10 -8.86
C ASN A 218 17.05 3.75 -7.44
N GLY A 219 17.63 2.56 -7.24
CA GLY A 219 18.20 2.16 -5.95
C GLY A 219 18.64 0.71 -5.89
N ASP A 220 19.31 0.34 -4.78
CA ASP A 220 19.60 -1.03 -4.35
C ASP A 220 18.46 -1.65 -3.51
N ARG A 221 17.39 -0.87 -3.28
CA ARG A 221 16.28 -1.15 -2.37
C ARG A 221 15.04 -0.36 -2.79
N TYR A 222 13.88 -0.72 -2.25
CA TYR A 222 12.70 0.15 -2.22
C TYR A 222 12.58 0.83 -0.85
N VAL A 223 12.48 2.16 -0.80
CA VAL A 223 12.04 2.90 0.38
C VAL A 223 10.55 3.17 0.27
N VAL A 224 9.79 2.79 1.30
CA VAL A 224 8.32 2.83 1.32
C VAL A 224 7.77 3.56 2.54
N LYS A 225 6.58 4.12 2.36
CA LYS A 225 5.62 4.37 3.45
C LYS A 225 4.32 3.64 3.13
N GLU A 226 3.41 3.52 4.10
CA GLU A 226 2.04 3.12 3.78
C GLU A 226 1.36 4.18 2.90
N THR A 227 0.51 3.76 1.97
CA THR A 227 -0.24 4.70 1.12
C THR A 227 -1.21 5.55 1.95
N GLU A 228 -1.48 6.77 1.50
CA GLU A 228 -2.57 7.60 2.03
C GLU A 228 -3.87 7.42 1.22
N ASN A 229 -3.79 6.75 0.05
CA ASN A 229 -4.92 6.55 -0.84
C ASN A 229 -5.89 5.50 -0.25
N GLN A 230 -7.09 5.95 0.15
CA GLN A 230 -8.09 5.10 0.78
C GLN A 230 -8.71 4.09 -0.21
N GLU A 231 -8.89 4.45 -1.48
CA GLU A 231 -9.45 3.52 -2.50
C GLU A 231 -8.55 2.29 -2.67
N LEU A 232 -7.23 2.47 -2.69
CA LEU A 232 -6.27 1.36 -2.73
C LEU A 232 -6.31 0.50 -1.47
N LYS A 233 -6.44 1.10 -0.27
CA LYS A 233 -6.55 0.35 0.99
C LYS A 233 -7.83 -0.48 1.03
N THR A 234 -8.98 0.16 0.77
CA THR A 234 -10.28 -0.51 0.77
C THR A 234 -10.36 -1.57 -0.31
N GLY A 235 -10.03 -1.26 -1.57
CA GLY A 235 -10.09 -2.22 -2.67
C GLY A 235 -9.19 -3.44 -2.44
N PHE A 236 -7.98 -3.26 -1.91
CA PHE A 236 -7.13 -4.41 -1.56
C PHE A 236 -7.66 -5.19 -0.34
N SER A 237 -8.20 -4.51 0.67
CA SER A 237 -8.84 -5.16 1.81
C SER A 237 -10.03 -6.01 1.38
N ASP A 238 -10.88 -5.50 0.49
CA ASP A 238 -12.05 -6.21 -0.04
C ASP A 238 -11.62 -7.45 -0.83
N ILE A 239 -10.52 -7.38 -1.59
CA ILE A 239 -9.95 -8.53 -2.32
C ILE A 239 -9.34 -9.59 -1.37
N VAL A 240 -8.69 -9.15 -0.29
CA VAL A 240 -8.06 -10.08 0.68
C VAL A 240 -9.11 -10.73 1.59
N THR A 241 -10.17 -10.01 1.96
CA THR A 241 -11.22 -10.50 2.88
C THR A 241 -12.45 -11.10 2.18
N GLY A 242 -12.65 -10.83 0.88
CA GLY A 242 -13.64 -11.48 0.05
C GLY A 242 -13.23 -12.87 -0.44
N ASP A 243 -14.24 -13.68 -0.80
CA ASP A 243 -14.12 -15.05 -1.33
C ASP A 243 -14.34 -15.09 -2.86
#